data_AF-A0A4Q1FEB5-F1
#
_entry.id   AF-A0A4Q1FEB5-F1
#
_cell.length_a   1.000
_cell.length_b   1.000
_cell.length_c   1.000
_cell.angle_alpha   90.00
_cell.angle_beta   90.00
_cell.angle_gamma   90.00
#
_symmetry.space_group_name_H-M   'P 1'
#
loop_
_entity.id
_entity.type
_entity.pdbx_description
1 polymer ?
#
loop_
_entity_poly.entity_id
_entity_poly.type
_entity_poly.pdbx_seq_one_letter_code
_entity_poly.pdbx_strand_id
1 'polypeptide(L)'
;MGVIMEMKYSEEDKYFLAKKKVGDIKGFYGNLASYVFVNAILIFVNLYTSPEYLWFFWPLLWWGIGVVFHGLRVFEVFPALGKDWEERKIKEFMEKEKWNKSKWQ
;
A
#
# COMPACT_ATOMS: atom_id res chain seq x y z
N MET A 1 -32.91 7.13 -20.68
CA MET A 1 -32.03 8.14 -20.02
C MET A 1 -31.25 7.41 -18.94
N GLY A 2 -29.99 7.07 -19.21
CA GLY A 2 -29.13 6.42 -18.23
C GLY A 2 -28.78 7.45 -17.16
N VAL A 3 -29.31 7.28 -15.95
CA VAL A 3 -28.90 8.07 -14.80
C VAL A 3 -27.45 7.69 -14.52
N ILE A 4 -26.52 8.55 -14.93
CA ILE A 4 -25.15 8.49 -14.47
C ILE A 4 -25.23 8.75 -12.97
N MET A 5 -25.15 7.68 -12.18
CA MET A 5 -25.11 7.76 -10.73
C MET A 5 -23.76 8.38 -10.35
N GLU A 6 -23.71 9.71 -10.27
CA GLU A 6 -22.57 10.40 -9.66
C GLU A 6 -22.46 9.94 -8.21
N MET A 7 -21.39 9.20 -7.90
CA MET A 7 -21.05 8.88 -6.51
C MET A 7 -20.54 10.16 -5.83
N LYS A 8 -21.47 10.94 -5.27
CA LYS A 8 -21.12 12.03 -4.36
C LYS A 8 -20.69 11.42 -3.03
N TYR A 9 -19.38 11.22 -2.84
CA TYR A 9 -18.81 10.94 -1.53
C TYR A 9 -19.19 12.06 -0.55
N SER A 10 -19.65 11.68 0.64
CA SER A 10 -19.92 12.65 1.70
C SER A 10 -18.61 13.31 2.15
N GLU A 11 -18.69 14.49 2.75
CA GLU A 11 -17.51 15.15 3.33
C GLU A 11 -16.84 14.27 4.42
N GLU A 12 -17.63 13.44 5.12
CA GLU A 12 -17.13 12.46 6.08
C GLU A 12 -16.28 11.36 5.42
N ASP A 13 -16.70 10.85 4.26
CA ASP A 13 -15.97 9.82 3.51
C ASP A 13 -14.62 10.33 3.00
N LYS A 14 -14.58 11.56 2.48
CA LYS A 14 -13.35 12.20 2.02
C LYS A 14 -12.36 12.39 3.17
N TYR A 15 -12.86 12.84 4.33
CA TYR A 15 -12.06 12.99 5.52
C TYR A 15 -11.48 11.65 6.01
N PHE A 16 -12.29 10.60 6.03
CA PHE A 16 -11.85 9.26 6.42
C PHE A 16 -10.74 8.73 5.49
N LEU A 17 -10.92 8.88 4.17
CA LEU A 17 -9.91 8.48 3.17
C LEU A 17 -8.60 9.25 3.35
N ALA A 18 -8.67 10.57 3.56
CA ALA A 18 -7.49 11.40 3.81
C ALA A 18 -6.77 10.97 5.11
N LYS A 19 -7.52 10.72 6.19
CA LYS A 19 -6.96 10.26 7.46
C LYS A 19 -6.27 8.90 7.33
N LYS A 20 -6.89 7.95 6.61
CA LYS A 20 -6.30 6.64 6.32
C LYS A 20 -4.99 6.78 5.55
N LYS A 21 -4.97 7.59 4.49
CA LYS A 21 -3.77 7.86 3.69
C LYS A 21 -2.62 8.43 4.52
N VAL A 22 -2.91 9.38 5.41
CA VAL A 22 -1.91 9.93 6.34
C VAL A 22 -1.38 8.86 7.30
N GLY A 23 -2.26 7.97 7.78
CA GLY A 23 -1.87 6.83 8.60
C GLY A 23 -0.92 5.89 7.87
N ASP A 24 -1.23 5.53 6.63
CA ASP A 24 -0.42 4.65 5.79
C ASP A 24 0.96 5.27 5.51
N ILE A 25 1.02 6.57 5.22
CA ILE A 25 2.29 7.31 5.03
C ILE A 25 3.13 7.29 6.30
N LYS A 26 2.53 7.55 7.47
CA LYS A 26 3.24 7.48 8.76
C LYS A 26 3.78 6.07 9.03
N GLY A 27 2.97 5.05 8.77
CA GLY A 27 3.38 3.64 8.90
C GLY A 27 4.56 3.29 7.99
N PHE A 28 4.54 3.77 6.75
CA PHE A 28 5.66 3.60 5.81
C PHE A 28 6.95 4.25 6.34
N TYR A 29 6.90 5.50 6.81
CA TYR A 29 8.09 6.16 7.36
C TYR A 29 8.64 5.45 8.61
N GLY A 30 7.76 4.90 9.46
CA GLY A 30 8.19 4.08 10.60
C GLY A 30 8.95 2.82 10.14
N ASN A 31 8.42 2.09 9.16
CA ASN A 31 9.08 0.92 8.60
C ASN A 31 10.40 1.28 7.90
N LEU A 32 10.44 2.39 7.15
CA LEU A 32 11.65 2.87 6.48
C LEU A 32 12.73 3.28 7.48
N ALA A 33 12.36 3.99 8.55
CA ALA A 33 13.29 4.37 9.61
C ALA A 33 13.90 3.14 10.29
N SER A 34 13.07 2.16 10.65
CA SER A 34 13.54 0.88 11.19
C SER A 34 14.45 0.14 10.22
N TYR A 35 14.10 0.11 8.93
CA TYR A 35 14.92 -0.51 7.89
C TYR A 35 16.32 0.13 7.83
N VAL A 36 16.39 1.46 7.77
CA VAL A 36 17.68 2.17 7.71
C VAL A 36 18.49 1.93 8.99
N PHE A 37 17.87 2.09 10.15
CA PHE A 37 18.57 1.97 11.44
C PHE A 37 19.12 0.56 11.68
N VAL A 38 18.29 -0.47 11.48
CA VAL A 38 18.71 -1.85 11.69
C VAL A 38 19.76 -2.26 10.66
N ASN A 39 19.60 -1.92 9.37
CA ASN A 39 20.60 -2.27 8.37
C ASN A 39 21.93 -1.55 8.60
N ALA A 40 21.92 -0.30 9.08
CA ALA A 40 23.17 0.39 9.47
C ALA A 40 23.92 -0.38 10.56
N ILE A 41 23.21 -0.90 11.57
CA ILE A 41 23.80 -1.73 12.62
C ILE A 41 24.32 -3.05 12.04
N LEU A 42 23.54 -3.73 11.19
CA LEU A 42 23.97 -5.01 10.59
C LEU A 42 25.22 -4.85 9.72
N ILE A 43 25.29 -3.76 8.93
CA ILE A 43 26.47 -3.41 8.14
C ILE A 43 27.67 -3.23 9.06
N PHE A 44 27.52 -2.43 10.13
CA PHE A 44 28.60 -2.20 11.09
C PHE A 44 29.07 -3.50 11.74
N VAL A 45 28.14 -4.32 12.24
CA VAL A 45 28.44 -5.61 12.88
C VAL A 45 29.18 -6.52 11.90
N ASN A 46 28.69 -6.63 10.66
CA ASN A 46 29.30 -7.53 9.69
C ASN A 46 30.72 -7.11 9.31
N LEU A 47 30.94 -5.81 9.06
CA LEU A 47 32.28 -5.31 8.73
C LEU A 47 33.25 -5.45 9.90
N TYR A 48 32.75 -5.39 11.14
CA TYR A 48 33.57 -5.57 12.34
C TYR A 48 33.89 -7.04 12.63
N THR A 49 32.92 -7.96 12.47
CA THR A 49 33.08 -9.37 12.87
C THR A 49 33.57 -10.28 11.75
N SER A 50 33.20 -9.99 10.50
CA SER A 50 33.45 -10.88 9.36
C SER A 50 33.53 -10.08 8.06
N PRO A 51 34.55 -9.22 7.89
CA PRO A 51 34.69 -8.36 6.70
C PRO A 51 34.88 -9.16 5.40
N GLU A 52 35.39 -10.39 5.47
CA GLU A 52 35.57 -11.26 4.31
C GLU A 52 34.26 -11.87 3.78
N TYR A 53 33.18 -11.84 4.57
CA TYR A 53 31.88 -12.38 4.18
C TYR A 53 30.76 -11.38 4.48
N LEU A 54 30.30 -10.68 3.44
CA LEU A 54 29.30 -9.60 3.53
C LEU A 54 27.85 -10.12 3.64
N TRP A 55 27.55 -10.85 4.72
CA TRP A 55 26.22 -11.39 4.97
C TRP A 55 25.12 -10.34 5.16
N PHE A 56 25.45 -9.09 5.50
CA PHE A 56 24.46 -8.01 5.65
C PHE A 56 23.65 -7.76 4.37
N PHE A 57 24.17 -8.18 3.21
CA PHE A 57 23.51 -7.99 1.91
C PHE A 57 22.16 -8.74 1.83
N TRP A 58 22.06 -9.91 2.45
CA TRP A 58 20.84 -10.72 2.44
C TRP A 58 19.65 -10.03 3.14
N PRO A 59 19.76 -9.60 4.41
CA PRO A 59 18.68 -8.86 5.06
C PRO A 59 18.41 -7.52 4.37
N LEU A 60 19.44 -6.82 3.88
CA LEU A 60 19.29 -5.56 3.16
C LEU A 60 18.41 -5.72 1.91
N LEU A 61 18.68 -6.72 1.08
CA LEU A 61 17.92 -7.00 -0.14
C LEU A 61 16.50 -7.48 0.16
N TRP A 62 16.35 -8.56 0.94
CA TRP A 62 15.04 -9.18 1.12
C TRP A 62 14.07 -8.28 1.86
N TRP A 63 14.54 -7.58 2.89
CA TRP A 63 13.71 -6.61 3.59
C TRP A 63 13.52 -5.33 2.75
N GLY A 64 14.53 -4.92 2.00
CA GLY A 64 14.46 -3.76 1.10
C GLY A 64 13.37 -3.91 0.05
N ILE A 65 13.21 -5.11 -0.52
CA ILE A 65 12.11 -5.44 -1.42
C ILE A 65 10.75 -5.17 -0.75
N GLY A 66 10.57 -5.61 0.49
CA GLY A 66 9.34 -5.36 1.25
C GLY A 66 9.06 -3.87 1.50
N VAL A 67 10.10 -3.10 1.82
CA VAL A 67 10.00 -1.64 1.98
C VAL A 67 9.59 -0.97 0.67
N VAL A 68 10.21 -1.38 -0.45
CA VAL A 68 9.87 -0.86 -1.79
C VAL A 68 8.40 -1.16 -2.13
N PHE A 69 7.95 -2.39 -1.96
CA PHE A 69 6.55 -2.75 -2.22
C PHE A 69 5.57 -1.98 -1.33
N HIS A 70 5.88 -1.78 -0.06
CA HIS A 70 5.07 -0.97 0.83
C HIS A 70 5.00 0.49 0.35
N GLY A 71 6.13 1.07 -0.05
CA GLY A 71 6.18 2.43 -0.61
C GLY A 71 5.37 2.56 -1.90
N LEU A 72 5.52 1.62 -2.84
CA LEU A 72 4.76 1.62 -4.09
C LEU A 72 3.25 1.58 -3.86
N ARG A 73 2.80 0.85 -2.84
CA ARG A 73 1.39 0.82 -2.41
C ARG A 73 0.97 2.14 -1.76
N VAL A 74 1.75 2.65 -0.82
CA VAL A 74 1.42 3.87 -0.05
C VAL A 74 1.41 5.11 -0.92
N PHE A 75 2.28 5.19 -1.93
CA PHE A 75 2.35 6.32 -2.86
C PHE A 75 1.57 6.08 -4.16
N GLU A 76 0.80 4.98 -4.26
CA GLU A 76 -0.05 4.67 -5.42
C GLU A 76 0.72 4.70 -6.77
N VAL A 77 1.99 4.30 -6.75
CA VAL A 77 2.90 4.40 -7.91
C VAL A 77 2.48 3.45 -9.04
N PHE A 78 1.77 2.36 -8.73
CA PHE A 78 1.22 1.45 -9.73
C PHE A 78 -0.25 1.81 -10.07
N PRO A 79 -0.54 2.36 -11.27
CA PRO A 79 -1.91 2.68 -11.67
C PRO A 79 -2.80 1.43 -11.81
N ALA A 80 -2.23 0.25 -12.01
CA ALA A 80 -2.98 -1.00 -12.15
C ALA A 80 -3.58 -1.54 -10.83
N LEU A 81 -3.07 -1.08 -9.68
CA LEU A 81 -3.53 -1.47 -8.33
C LEU A 81 -3.93 -0.26 -7.48
N GLY A 82 -4.00 0.92 -8.10
CA GLY A 82 -4.39 2.17 -7.44
C GLY A 82 -5.91 2.29 -7.26
N LYS A 83 -6.32 3.44 -6.73
CA LYS A 83 -7.73 3.80 -6.48
C LYS A 83 -8.65 3.52 -7.67
N ASP A 84 -8.20 3.78 -8.90
CA ASP A 84 -8.99 3.53 -10.11
C ASP A 84 -9.33 2.04 -10.30
N TRP A 85 -8.43 1.13 -9.96
CA TRP A 85 -8.73 -0.31 -9.99
C TRP A 85 -9.71 -0.69 -8.87
N GLU A 86 -9.51 -0.13 -7.68
CA GLU A 86 -10.36 -0.38 -6.51
C GLU A 86 -11.80 0.12 -6.77
N GLU A 87 -11.96 1.34 -7.28
CA GLU A 87 -13.26 1.92 -7.68
C GLU A 87 -13.95 1.10 -8.77
N ARG A 88 -13.21 0.66 -9.80
CA ARG A 88 -13.78 -0.24 -10.83
C ARG A 88 -14.30 -1.53 -10.22
N LYS A 89 -13.57 -2.15 -9.29
CA LYS A 89 -13.99 -3.40 -8.66
C LYS A 89 -15.15 -3.24 -7.71
N ILE A 90 -15.18 -2.16 -6.93
CA ILE A 90 -16.34 -1.82 -6.09
C ILE A 90 -17.59 -1.66 -6.96
N LYS A 91 -17.47 -0.93 -8.08
CA LYS A 91 -18.59 -0.76 -9.03
C LYS A 91 -19.06 -2.10 -9.61
N GLU A 92 -18.13 -2.96 -10.02
CA GLU A 92 -18.44 -4.29 -10.55
C GLU A 92 -19.20 -5.16 -9.54
N PHE A 93 -18.81 -5.16 -8.26
CA PHE A 93 -19.49 -5.91 -7.21
C PHE A 93 -20.89 -5.36 -6.91
N MET A 94 -21.05 -4.04 -6.83
CA MET A 94 -22.34 -3.39 -6.62
C MET A 94 -23.32 -3.66 -7.76
N GLU A 95 -22.84 -3.68 -9.00
CA GLU A 95 -23.64 -4.03 -10.18
C GLU A 95 -24.06 -5.51 -10.15
N LYS A 96 -23.16 -6.42 -9.75
CA LYS A 96 -23.47 -7.84 -9.54
C LYS A 96 -24.52 -8.06 -8.45
N GLU A 97 -24.45 -7.34 -7.33
CA GLU A 97 -25.46 -7.42 -6.26
C GLU A 97 -26.82 -6.92 -6.74
N LYS A 98 -26.86 -5.78 -7.44
CA LYS A 98 -28.12 -5.25 -8.02
C LYS A 98 -28.74 -6.23 -9.02
N TRP A 99 -27.93 -6.81 -9.90
CA TRP A 99 -28.38 -7.83 -10.87
C TRP A 99 -28.95 -9.07 -10.16
N ASN A 100 -28.23 -9.61 -9.17
CA ASN A 100 -28.71 -10.74 -8.38
C ASN A 100 -30.03 -10.42 -7.68
N LYS A 101 -30.14 -9.25 -7.04
CA LYS A 101 -31.37 -8.84 -6.33
C LYS A 101 -32.58 -8.74 -7.29
N SER A 102 -32.38 -8.25 -8.52
CA SER A 102 -33.44 -8.18 -9.54
C SER A 102 -33.85 -9.54 -10.13
N LYS A 103 -32.98 -10.55 -10.07
CA LYS A 103 -33.26 -11.91 -10.56
C LYS A 103 -34.16 -12.71 -9.61
N TRP A 104 -34.18 -12.34 -8.33
CA TRP A 104 -34.98 -12.99 -7.28
C TRP A 104 -36.20 -12.16 -6.85
N GLN A 105 -36.47 -11.04 -7.54
CA GLN A 105 -37.72 -10.28 -7.47
C GLN A 105 -38.55 -10.53 -8.72
#